data_AF-K9QJL9-F1
#
_entry.id   AF-K9QJL9-F1
#
_cell.length_a   1.000
_cell.length_b   1.000
_cell.length_c   1.000
_cell.angle_alpha   90.00
_cell.angle_beta   90.00
_cell.angle_gamma   90.00
#
_symmetry.space_group_name_H-M   'P 1'
#
loop_
_entity.id
_entity.type
_entity.pdbx_description
1 polymer ?
#
loop_
_entity_poly.entity_id
_entity_poly.type
_entity_poly.pdbx_seq_one_letter_code
_entity_poly.pdbx_strand_id
1 'polypeptide(L)'
;MTATYDRLDTANQSEQNGNKTIEQAIFEAIAEARSTCEVNGDGSPNCAVAWDIVEELQAEKSHQQQAKNRKTSLESFCERHPEALECLIYDV
;
A
#
# COMPACT_ATOMS: atom_id res chain seq x y z
N MET A 1 26.12 -14.11 -27.44
CA MET A 1 25.63 -15.04 -26.39
C MET A 1 24.77 -14.26 -25.38
N THR A 2 23.66 -13.62 -25.78
CA THR A 2 22.88 -12.78 -24.84
C THR A 2 21.41 -12.65 -25.25
N ALA A 3 20.74 -13.77 -25.56
CA ALA A 3 19.27 -13.79 -25.76
C ALA A 3 18.55 -14.73 -24.78
N THR A 4 19.30 -15.37 -23.86
CA THR A 4 18.78 -16.30 -22.86
C THR A 4 18.71 -15.70 -21.45
N TYR A 5 19.37 -14.56 -21.20
CA TYR A 5 19.34 -13.89 -19.89
C TYR A 5 18.02 -13.14 -19.65
N ASP A 6 17.55 -12.34 -20.62
CA ASP A 6 16.30 -11.56 -20.48
C ASP A 6 15.04 -12.40 -20.19
N ARG A 7 14.99 -13.64 -20.70
CA ARG A 7 13.81 -14.50 -20.54
C ARG A 7 13.76 -15.22 -19.18
N LEU A 8 14.90 -15.37 -18.49
CA LEU A 8 14.97 -15.95 -17.15
C LEU A 8 14.61 -14.93 -16.07
N ASP A 9 14.92 -13.66 -16.30
CA ASP A 9 14.60 -12.58 -15.36
C ASP A 9 13.08 -12.32 -15.32
N THR A 10 12.42 -12.33 -16.49
CA THR A 10 10.97 -12.07 -16.59
C THR A 10 10.13 -13.11 -15.83
N ALA A 11 10.54 -14.39 -15.85
CA ALA A 11 9.82 -15.47 -15.15
C ALA A 11 10.03 -15.44 -13.63
N ASN A 12 11.24 -15.09 -13.17
CA ASN A 12 11.53 -14.91 -11.74
C ASN A 12 10.83 -13.69 -11.14
N GLN A 13 10.65 -12.61 -11.92
CA GLN A 13 9.95 -11.40 -11.46
C GLN A 13 8.45 -11.65 -11.21
N SER A 14 7.79 -12.49 -12.03
CA SER A 14 6.37 -12.81 -11.86
C SER A 14 6.07 -13.67 -10.62
N GLU A 15 6.97 -14.57 -10.22
CA GLU A 15 6.74 -15.43 -9.05
C GLU A 15 7.02 -14.71 -7.71
N GLN A 16 7.97 -13.77 -7.68
CA GLN A 16 8.28 -12.97 -6.50
C GLN A 16 7.17 -11.94 -6.15
N ASN A 17 6.40 -11.50 -7.15
CA ASN A 17 5.36 -10.47 -6.96
C ASN A 17 4.07 -11.02 -6.31
N GLY A 18 3.87 -12.34 -6.29
CA GLY A 18 2.67 -12.98 -5.73
C GLY A 18 2.63 -13.08 -4.20
N ASN A 19 3.75 -12.83 -3.50
CA ASN A 19 3.86 -13.01 -2.04
C ASN A 19 4.54 -11.83 -1.34
N LYS A 20 4.62 -10.67 -1.99
CA LYS A 20 5.29 -9.51 -1.42
C LYS A 20 4.37 -8.76 -0.47
N THR A 21 4.85 -8.45 0.73
CA THR A 21 4.07 -7.61 1.67
C THR A 21 4.10 -6.15 1.21
N ILE A 22 3.07 -5.38 1.61
CA ILE A 22 3.03 -3.95 1.29
C ILE A 22 4.23 -3.20 1.89
N GLU A 23 4.73 -3.62 3.04
CA GLU A 23 5.97 -3.07 3.62
C GLU A 23 7.19 -3.32 2.73
N GLN A 24 7.35 -4.53 2.20
CA GLN A 24 8.45 -4.84 1.29
C GLN A 24 8.35 -4.03 -0.01
N ALA A 25 7.14 -3.89 -0.56
CA ALA A 25 6.89 -3.05 -1.72
C ALA A 25 7.28 -1.58 -1.49
N ILE A 26 6.93 -1.02 -0.32
CA ILE A 26 7.31 0.36 0.05
C ILE A 26 8.83 0.51 0.14
N PHE A 27 9.53 -0.43 0.80
CA PHE A 27 10.99 -0.33 0.94
C PHE A 27 11.70 -0.36 -0.41
N GLU A 28 11.24 -1.20 -1.34
CA GLU A 28 11.81 -1.26 -2.68
C GLU A 28 11.47 -0.02 -3.50
N ALA A 29 10.24 0.48 -3.43
CA ALA A 29 9.85 1.72 -4.10
C ALA A 29 10.66 2.93 -3.59
N ILE A 30 10.99 3.00 -2.29
CA ILE A 30 11.87 4.04 -1.74
C ILE A 30 13.28 3.93 -2.34
N ALA A 31 13.82 2.72 -2.46
CA ALA A 31 15.14 2.51 -3.07
C ALA A 31 15.14 2.90 -4.55
N GLU A 32 14.09 2.54 -5.28
CA GLU A 32 13.89 2.90 -6.68
C GLU A 32 13.72 4.42 -6.86
N ALA A 33 12.93 5.08 -6.02
CA ALA A 33 12.75 6.53 -6.06
C ALA A 33 14.08 7.27 -5.84
N ARG A 34 14.87 6.86 -4.84
CA ARG A 34 16.21 7.43 -4.61
C ARG A 34 17.13 7.25 -5.81
N SER A 35 17.24 6.04 -6.33
CA SER A 35 18.05 5.75 -7.53
C SER A 35 17.59 6.57 -8.75
N THR A 36 16.27 6.69 -8.94
CA THR A 36 15.68 7.46 -10.03
C THR A 36 16.01 8.95 -9.91
N CYS A 37 15.90 9.52 -8.70
CA CYS A 37 16.26 10.91 -8.44
C CYS A 37 17.77 11.16 -8.60
N GLU A 38 18.62 10.23 -8.15
CA GLU A 38 20.08 10.33 -8.34
C GLU A 38 20.48 10.31 -9.83
N VAL A 39 19.81 9.49 -10.65
CA VAL A 39 20.10 9.36 -12.08
C VAL A 39 19.49 10.48 -12.92
N ASN A 40 18.25 10.88 -12.63
CA ASN A 40 17.49 11.83 -13.46
C ASN A 40 17.52 13.27 -12.91
N GLY A 41 17.96 13.45 -11.66
CA GLY A 41 17.94 14.71 -10.92
C GLY A 41 16.66 14.89 -10.08
N ASP A 42 16.80 15.54 -8.93
CA ASP A 42 15.73 15.72 -7.94
C ASP A 42 14.51 16.48 -8.47
N GLY A 43 14.71 17.40 -9.42
CA GLY A 43 13.63 18.18 -10.04
C GLY A 43 13.02 17.53 -11.29
N SER A 44 13.42 16.30 -11.63
CA SER A 44 12.94 15.62 -12.83
C SER A 44 11.52 15.07 -12.66
N PRO A 45 10.71 15.01 -13.74
CA PRO A 45 9.41 14.36 -13.70
C PRO A 45 9.48 12.89 -13.27
N ASN A 46 10.57 12.19 -13.64
CA ASN A 46 10.77 10.78 -13.27
C ASN A 46 10.98 10.63 -11.77
N CYS A 47 11.74 11.53 -11.14
CA CYS A 47 11.91 11.55 -9.69
C CYS A 47 10.56 11.78 -8.97
N ALA A 48 9.76 12.74 -9.46
CA ALA A 48 8.44 13.01 -8.92
C ALA A 48 7.50 11.79 -9.00
N VAL A 49 7.40 11.16 -10.18
CA VAL A 49 6.57 9.96 -10.38
C VAL A 49 7.02 8.80 -9.49
N ALA A 50 8.33 8.62 -9.29
CA ALA A 50 8.82 7.55 -8.43
C ALA A 50 8.44 7.79 -6.95
N TRP A 51 8.44 9.04 -6.49
CA TRP A 51 7.93 9.40 -5.17
C TRP A 51 6.41 9.30 -5.06
N ASP A 52 5.65 9.64 -6.11
CA ASP A 52 4.19 9.44 -6.14
C ASP A 52 3.83 7.97 -5.88
N ILE A 53 4.56 7.03 -6.47
CA ILE A 53 4.37 5.59 -6.23
C ILE A 53 4.59 5.24 -4.74
N VAL A 54 5.62 5.82 -4.11
CA VAL A 54 5.90 5.62 -2.68
C VAL A 54 4.78 6.19 -1.81
N GLU A 55 4.21 7.34 -2.19
CA GLU A 55 3.09 7.96 -1.48
C GLU A 55 1.82 7.11 -1.57
N GLU A 56 1.47 6.60 -2.75
CA GLU A 56 0.30 5.74 -2.95
C GLU A 56 0.41 4.42 -2.18
N LEU A 57 1.58 3.78 -2.18
CA LEU A 57 1.79 2.54 -1.41
C LEU A 57 1.66 2.78 0.10
N GLN A 58 2.12 3.92 0.60
CA GLN A 58 1.96 4.27 2.01
C GLN A 58 0.50 4.61 2.35
N ALA A 59 -0.22 5.26 1.45
CA ALA A 59 -1.65 5.53 1.59
C ALA A 59 -2.44 4.21 1.68
N GLU A 60 -2.17 3.25 0.80
CA GLU A 60 -2.78 1.93 0.84
C GLU A 60 -2.42 1.18 2.13
N LYS A 61 -1.16 1.25 2.59
CA LYS A 61 -0.76 0.67 3.88
C LYS A 61 -1.54 1.29 5.06
N SER A 62 -1.80 2.60 5.03
CA SER A 62 -2.64 3.28 6.01
C SER A 62 -4.09 2.80 5.92
N HIS A 63 -4.62 2.67 4.71
CA HIS A 63 -5.98 2.19 4.47
C HIS A 63 -6.17 0.76 4.99
N GLN A 64 -5.23 -0.15 4.72
CA GLN A 64 -5.25 -1.51 5.24
C GLN A 64 -5.20 -1.56 6.77
N GLN A 65 -4.44 -0.65 7.41
CA GLN A 65 -4.42 -0.54 8.87
C GLN A 65 -5.76 -0.05 9.41
N GLN A 66 -6.38 0.94 8.76
CA GLN A 66 -7.69 1.43 9.14
C GLN A 66 -8.78 0.36 8.96
N ALA A 67 -8.74 -0.41 7.87
CA ALA A 67 -9.63 -1.54 7.66
C ALA A 67 -9.45 -2.67 8.70
N LYS A 68 -8.24 -2.78 9.29
CA LYS A 68 -7.95 -3.71 10.40
C LYS A 68 -8.41 -3.16 11.75
N ASN A 69 -8.76 -1.87 11.88
CA ASN A 69 -9.33 -1.36 13.12
C ASN A 69 -10.63 -2.12 13.39
N ARG A 70 -10.59 -2.94 14.43
CA ARG A 70 -11.73 -3.72 14.86
C ARG A 70 -12.78 -2.77 15.41
N LYS A 71 -14.04 -3.04 15.08
CA LYS A 71 -15.19 -2.39 15.70
C LYS A 71 -14.98 -2.37 17.22
N THR A 72 -15.23 -1.23 17.82
CA THR A 72 -15.23 -1.09 19.28
C THR A 72 -16.23 -2.06 19.90
N SER A 73 -16.10 -2.31 21.20
CA SER A 73 -17.07 -3.13 21.93
C SER A 73 -18.49 -2.56 21.82
N LEU A 74 -18.62 -1.23 21.81
CA LEU A 74 -19.90 -0.54 21.65
C LEU A 74 -20.47 -0.69 20.24
N GLU A 75 -19.67 -0.45 19.19
CA GLU A 75 -20.12 -0.64 17.80
C GLU A 75 -20.58 -2.09 17.56
N SER A 76 -19.79 -3.06 18.02
CA SER A 76 -20.13 -4.49 17.91
C SER A 76 -21.36 -4.89 18.73
N PHE A 77 -21.68 -4.12 19.78
CA PHE A 77 -22.89 -4.31 20.58
C PHE A 77 -24.10 -3.69 19.87
N CYS A 78 -24.00 -2.45 19.41
CA CYS A 78 -25.07 -1.74 18.73
C CYS A 78 -25.49 -2.39 17.41
N GLU A 79 -24.58 -3.09 16.71
CA GLU A 79 -24.94 -3.88 15.54
C GLU A 79 -25.84 -5.08 15.84
N ARG A 80 -25.74 -5.63 17.05
CA ARG A 80 -26.55 -6.78 17.50
C ARG A 80 -27.77 -6.35 18.30
N HIS A 81 -27.74 -5.15 18.88
CA HIS A 81 -28.77 -4.58 19.74
C HIS A 81 -29.03 -3.11 19.36
N PRO A 82 -29.55 -2.83 18.15
CA PRO A 82 -29.83 -1.46 17.72
C PRO A 82 -30.89 -0.76 18.57
N GLU A 83 -31.71 -1.51 19.30
CA GLU A 83 -32.74 -1.00 20.21
C GLU A 83 -32.20 -0.54 21.58
N ALA A 84 -30.94 -0.86 21.90
CA ALA A 84 -30.34 -0.47 23.18
C ALA A 84 -30.21 1.06 23.29
N LEU A 85 -30.40 1.59 24.50
CA LEU A 85 -30.41 3.04 24.76
C LEU A 85 -29.10 3.72 24.34
N GLU A 86 -27.97 3.02 24.49
CA GLU A 86 -26.63 3.46 24.11
C GLU A 86 -26.43 3.54 22.58
N CYS A 87 -27.36 3.02 21.79
CA CYS A 87 -27.26 2.87 20.33
C CYS A 87 -28.30 3.69 19.55
N LEU A 88 -29.23 4.35 20.26
CA LEU A 88 -30.26 5.16 19.63
C LEU A 88 -29.65 6.42 19.00
N ILE A 89 -29.74 6.53 17.68
CA ILE A 89 -29.36 7.73 16.91
C ILE A 89 -30.64 8.48 16.55
N TYR A 90 -30.70 9.77 16.88
CA TYR A 90 -31.83 10.64 16.57
C TYR A 90 -31.41 11.63 15.48
N ASP A 91 -32.21 11.74 14.42
CA ASP A 91 -32.04 12.82 13.44
C ASP A 91 -32.38 14.17 14.10
N VAL A 92 -31.52 15.17 13.86
CA VAL A 92 -31.63 16.55 14.36
C VAL A 92 -31.94 17.52 13.24
#